data_AF-A0A9D7UPU8-F1
#
_entry.id   AF-A0A9D7UPU8-F1
#
_cell.length_a   1.000
_cell.length_b   1.000
_cell.length_c   1.000
_cell.angle_alpha   90.00
_cell.angle_beta   90.00
_cell.angle_gamma   90.00
#
_symmetry.space_group_name_H-M   'P 1'
#
loop_
_entity.id
_entity.type
_entity.pdbx_description
1 polymer ?
#
loop_
_entity_poly.entity_id
_entity_poly.type
_entity_poly.pdbx_seq_one_letter_code
_entity_poly.pdbx_strand_id
1 'polypeptide(L)'
;MAKGQHLSRYQQGIVNRYYDNKDTIVVTRLAEIVSDLALCDSEKKAAALWKRAETALAAVKADPVRSRTVLGAKDVKGLAALVGELSAKR
;
A
#
# COMPACT_ATOMS: atom_id res chain seq x y z
N MET A 1 13.08 -30.65 -9.12
CA MET A 1 13.01 -29.23 -9.54
C MET A 1 11.89 -29.09 -10.56
N ALA A 2 10.87 -28.28 -10.30
CA ALA A 2 9.68 -28.20 -11.16
C ALA A 2 10.00 -27.49 -12.50
N LYS A 3 9.44 -28.02 -13.59
CA LYS A 3 9.68 -27.62 -14.98
C LYS A 3 9.31 -26.15 -15.26
N GLY A 4 10.30 -25.37 -15.68
CA GLY A 4 10.21 -24.25 -16.63
C GLY A 4 8.97 -23.36 -16.60
N GLN A 5 8.86 -22.45 -15.62
CA GLN A 5 8.06 -21.24 -15.77
C GLN A 5 8.86 -20.18 -16.53
N HIS A 6 9.12 -20.44 -17.81
CA HIS A 6 9.65 -19.42 -18.70
C HIS A 6 8.47 -18.60 -19.21
N LEU A 7 8.21 -17.47 -18.55
CA LEU A 7 7.29 -16.46 -19.06
C LEU A 7 7.71 -16.10 -20.49
N SER A 8 6.76 -16.03 -21.43
CA SER A 8 7.02 -15.52 -22.78
C SER A 8 7.54 -14.07 -22.69
N ARG A 9 8.24 -13.58 -23.72
CA ARG A 9 8.73 -12.18 -23.74
C ARG A 9 7.64 -11.16 -23.43
N TYR A 10 6.42 -11.41 -23.93
CA TYR A 10 5.25 -10.59 -23.63
C TYR A 10 4.86 -10.66 -22.14
N GLN A 11 4.79 -11.85 -21.57
CA GLN A 11 4.48 -12.06 -20.15
C GLN A 11 5.54 -11.45 -19.22
N GLN A 12 6.83 -11.57 -19.57
CA GLN A 12 7.93 -10.88 -18.86
C GLN A 12 7.74 -9.36 -18.90
N GLY A 13 7.37 -8.82 -20.06
CA GLY A 13 7.07 -7.39 -20.20
C GLY A 13 5.92 -6.92 -19.30
N ILE A 14 4.87 -7.73 -19.14
CA ILE A 14 3.78 -7.43 -18.20
C ILE A 14 4.28 -7.43 -16.74
N VAL A 15 5.06 -8.44 -16.37
CA VAL A 15 5.61 -8.55 -15.00
C VAL A 15 6.53 -7.37 -14.68
N ASN A 16 7.41 -7.00 -15.60
CA ASN A 16 8.31 -5.86 -15.42
C ASN A 16 7.52 -4.56 -15.23
N ARG A 17 6.55 -4.27 -16.10
CA ARG A 17 5.68 -3.08 -15.97
C ARG A 17 4.94 -3.03 -14.64
N TYR A 18 4.51 -4.17 -14.11
CA TYR A 18 3.90 -4.22 -12.78
C TYR A 18 4.89 -3.77 -11.71
N TYR A 19 6.12 -4.28 -11.71
CA TYR A 19 7.14 -3.88 -10.73
C TYR A 19 7.59 -2.43 -10.92
N ASP A 20 7.71 -1.95 -12.17
CA ASP A 20 8.02 -0.56 -12.50
C ASP A 20 6.96 0.41 -11.91
N ASN A 21 5.71 -0.03 -11.83
CA ASN A 21 4.59 0.76 -11.33
C ASN A 21 4.11 0.32 -9.93
N LYS A 22 4.80 -0.62 -9.27
CA LYS A 22 4.33 -1.25 -8.04
C LYS A 22 4.11 -0.22 -6.94
N ASP A 23 5.06 0.70 -6.76
CA ASP A 23 4.97 1.76 -5.74
C ASP A 23 3.72 2.62 -5.97
N THR A 24 3.44 2.97 -7.22
CA THR A 24 2.21 3.69 -7.63
C THR A 24 0.96 2.95 -7.21
N ILE A 25 0.87 1.66 -7.56
CA ILE A 25 -0.30 0.83 -7.29
C ILE A 25 -0.53 0.76 -5.78
N VAL A 26 0.55 0.62 -5.00
CA VAL A 26 0.48 0.54 -3.55
C VAL A 26 0.07 1.89 -2.93
N VAL A 27 0.59 3.01 -3.43
CA VAL A 27 0.22 4.35 -2.94
C VAL A 27 -1.25 4.67 -3.24
N THR A 28 -1.74 4.35 -4.45
CA THR A 28 -3.17 4.48 -4.78
C THR A 28 -4.03 3.64 -3.83
N ARG A 29 -3.62 2.39 -3.57
CA ARG A 29 -4.33 1.52 -2.63
C ARG A 29 -4.33 2.07 -1.20
N LEU A 30 -3.24 2.71 -0.76
CA LEU A 30 -3.21 3.38 0.54
C LEU A 30 -4.19 4.57 0.58
N ALA A 31 -4.33 5.34 -0.50
CA ALA A 31 -5.30 6.42 -0.59
C ALA A 31 -6.76 5.92 -0.53
N GLU A 32 -7.05 4.78 -1.18
CA GLU A 32 -8.35 4.10 -1.05
C GLU A 32 -8.61 3.67 0.40
N ILE A 33 -7.62 3.08 1.07
CA ILE A 33 -7.75 2.66 2.48
C ILE A 33 -8.00 3.86 3.40
N VAL A 34 -7.34 5.00 3.17
CA VAL A 34 -7.58 6.24 3.92
C VAL A 34 -9.03 6.70 3.74
N SER A 35 -9.52 6.70 2.50
CA SER A 35 -10.90 7.11 2.19
C SER A 35 -11.92 6.18 2.84
N ASP A 36 -11.69 4.87 2.76
CA ASP A 36 -12.52 3.86 3.41
C ASP A 36 -12.53 4.01 4.94
N LEU A 37 -11.36 4.26 5.55
CA LEU A 37 -11.23 4.47 7.00
C LEU A 37 -11.96 5.74 7.45
N ALA A 38 -11.92 6.81 6.66
CA ALA A 38 -12.58 8.07 6.98
C ALA A 38 -14.12 7.96 6.99
N LEU A 39 -14.68 6.98 6.27
CA LEU A 39 -16.13 6.73 6.17
C LEU A 39 -16.57 5.46 6.92
N CYS A 40 -15.67 4.80 7.65
CA CYS A 40 -15.95 3.50 8.24
C CYS A 40 -16.59 3.63 9.63
N ASP A 41 -17.85 3.22 9.74
CA ASP A 41 -18.57 3.19 11.03
C ASP A 41 -18.47 1.84 11.77
N SER A 42 -17.76 0.86 11.20
CA SER A 42 -17.60 -0.48 11.77
C SER A 42 -16.18 -0.72 12.28
N GLU A 43 -16.03 -0.98 13.58
CA GLU A 43 -14.73 -1.29 14.19
C GLU A 43 -14.05 -2.51 13.56
N LYS A 44 -14.82 -3.57 13.25
CA LYS A 44 -14.31 -4.78 12.59
C LYS A 44 -13.76 -4.47 11.20
N LYS A 45 -14.48 -3.65 10.41
CA LYS A 45 -14.02 -3.24 9.08
C LYS A 45 -12.81 -2.32 9.18
N ALA A 46 -12.80 -1.38 10.13
CA ALA A 46 -11.65 -0.51 10.39
C ALA A 46 -10.41 -1.31 10.75
N ALA A 47 -10.52 -2.30 11.64
CA ALA A 47 -9.39 -3.18 12.01
C ALA A 47 -8.82 -3.93 10.79
N ALA A 48 -9.68 -4.42 9.89
CA ALA A 48 -9.25 -5.06 8.65
C ALA A 48 -8.55 -4.07 7.70
N LEU A 49 -9.07 -2.84 7.57
CA LEU A 49 -8.47 -1.77 6.78
C LEU A 49 -7.09 -1.38 7.32
N TRP A 50 -6.94 -1.26 8.64
CA TRP A 50 -5.64 -0.97 9.26
C TRP A 50 -4.60 -2.07 9.03
N LYS A 51 -5.01 -3.35 9.07
CA LYS A 51 -4.11 -4.46 8.72
C LYS A 51 -3.68 -4.42 7.26
N ARG A 52 -4.58 -4.00 6.37
CA ARG A 52 -4.26 -3.78 4.94
C ARG A 52 -3.33 -2.58 4.76
N ALA A 53 -3.53 -1.50 5.52
CA ALA A 53 -2.66 -0.33 5.51
C ALA A 53 -1.23 -0.69 5.92
N GLU A 54 -1.06 -1.45 7.00
CA GLU A 54 0.24 -1.95 7.46
C GLU A 54 0.96 -2.74 6.37
N THR A 55 0.24 -3.68 5.71
CA THR A 55 0.81 -4.50 4.64
C THR A 55 1.22 -3.66 3.43
N ALA A 56 0.41 -2.64 3.09
CA ALA A 56 0.71 -1.74 1.98
C ALA A 56 1.87 -0.81 2.31
N LEU A 57 1.96 -0.25 3.52
CA LEU A 57 3.09 0.56 3.96
C LEU A 57 4.40 -0.21 3.95
N ALA A 58 4.39 -1.51 4.30
CA ALA A 58 5.57 -2.37 4.21
C ALA A 58 6.02 -2.65 2.77
N ALA A 59 5.12 -2.50 1.78
CA ALA A 59 5.41 -2.74 0.38
C ALA A 59 5.99 -1.50 -0.33
N VAL A 60 6.01 -0.34 0.32
CA VAL A 60 6.61 0.92 -0.17
C VAL A 60 7.72 1.39 0.76
N LYS A 61 8.59 2.28 0.27
CA LYS A 61 9.68 2.88 1.06
C LYS A 61 9.16 4.00 1.98
N ALA A 62 8.16 3.71 2.82
CA ALA A 62 7.66 4.65 3.82
C ALA A 62 8.61 4.77 5.02
N ASP A 63 8.55 5.89 5.73
CA ASP A 63 9.28 6.07 6.99
C ASP A 63 8.75 5.08 8.05
N PRO A 64 9.58 4.12 8.52
CA PRO A 64 9.12 3.05 9.40
C PRO A 64 8.72 3.55 10.79
N VAL A 65 9.35 4.62 11.29
CA VAL A 65 9.03 5.19 12.61
C VAL A 65 7.66 5.84 12.54
N ARG A 66 7.44 6.66 11.50
CA ARG A 66 6.18 7.37 11.33
C ARG A 66 5.03 6.41 11.00
N SER A 67 5.26 5.40 10.17
CA SER A 67 4.28 4.34 9.91
C SER A 67 3.85 3.63 11.20
N ARG A 68 4.78 3.28 12.09
CA ARG A 68 4.46 2.62 13.35
C ARG A 68 3.60 3.50 14.26
N THR A 69 3.94 4.78 14.39
CA THR A 69 3.18 5.74 15.19
C THR A 69 1.75 5.88 14.67
N VAL A 70 1.57 6.07 13.36
CA VAL A 70 0.26 6.20 12.72
C VAL A 70 -0.59 4.93 12.89
N LEU A 71 0.00 3.75 12.64
CA LEU A 71 -0.68 2.46 12.75
C LEU A 71 -1.07 2.11 14.19
N GLY A 72 -0.24 2.48 15.16
CA GLY A 72 -0.50 2.28 16.59
C GLY A 72 -1.57 3.21 17.13
N ALA A 73 -1.54 4.48 16.76
CA ALA A 73 -2.53 5.48 17.15
C ALA A 73 -3.85 5.38 16.37
N LYS A 74 -3.91 4.57 15.30
CA LYS A 74 -5.04 4.51 14.36
C LYS A 74 -5.40 5.90 13.81
N ASP A 75 -4.36 6.69 13.53
CA ASP A 75 -4.51 8.08 13.08
C ASP A 75 -4.75 8.16 11.57
N VAL A 76 -6.02 8.31 11.17
CA VAL A 76 -6.42 8.41 9.76
C VAL A 76 -5.81 9.65 9.09
N LYS A 77 -5.68 10.77 9.80
CA LYS A 77 -5.10 12.00 9.25
C LYS A 77 -3.59 11.85 9.04
N GLY A 78 -2.90 11.24 9.99
CA GLY A 78 -1.49 10.90 9.89
C GLY A 78 -1.22 9.95 8.72
N LEU A 79 -2.09 8.96 8.49
CA LEU A 79 -2.00 8.07 7.34
C LEU A 79 -2.20 8.84 6.03
N ALA A 80 -3.20 9.71 5.95
CA ALA A 80 -3.47 10.53 4.76
C ALA A 80 -2.27 11.42 4.38
N ALA A 81 -1.64 12.08 5.36
CA ALA A 81 -0.46 12.91 5.14
C ALA A 81 0.70 12.09 4.59
N LEU A 82 0.95 10.91 5.17
CA LEU A 82 2.03 10.01 4.73
C LEU A 82 1.80 9.52 3.29
N VAL A 83 0.55 9.21 2.92
CA VAL A 83 0.18 8.87 1.53
C VAL A 83 0.38 10.03 0.57
N GLY A 84 0.04 11.26 0.98
CA GLY A 84 0.30 12.46 0.20
C GLY A 84 1.79 12.68 -0.07
N GLU A 85 2.64 12.50 0.94
CA GLU A 85 4.10 12.60 0.81
C GLU A 85 4.67 11.53 -0.13
N LEU A 86 4.18 10.29 -0.04
CA LEU A 86 4.57 9.21 -0.95
C LEU A 86 4.12 9.47 -2.39
N SER A 87 2.96 10.11 -2.56
CA SER A 87 2.44 10.50 -3.88
C SER A 87 3.24 11.65 -4.49
N ALA A 88 3.73 12.58 -3.66
CA ALA A 88 4.48 13.76 -4.08
C ALA A 88 5.97 13.48 -4.37
N LYS A 89 6.55 12.40 -3.81
CA LYS A 89 7.94 11.97 -4.06
C LYS A 89 8.14 11.22 -5.39
N ARG A 90 7.18 11.31 -6.31
CA ARG A 90 7.24 10.74 -7.65
C ARG A 90 7.95 11.66 -8.63
#